data_AF-A0A6G5ADS5-F1
#
_entry.id   AF-A0A6G5ADS5-F1
#
_cell.length_a   1.000
_cell.length_b   1.000
_cell.length_c   1.000
_cell.angle_alpha   90.00
_cell.angle_beta   90.00
_cell.angle_gamma   90.00
#
_symmetry.space_group_name_H-M   'P 1'
#
loop_
_entity.id
_entity.type
_entity.pdbx_description
1 polymer ?
#
loop_
_entity_poly.entity_id
_entity_poly.type
_entity_poly.pdbx_seq_one_letter_code
_entity_poly.pdbx_strand_id
1 'polypeptide(L)'
;MKNRALWNYNRYNVVRGIWKGVMVPGLTFGNAVLCMRSEVQARLEIRQREICRLALGAHGNTPNQGVQGDMGWTSFDGREASSKIKFEKRLREMGESVGL
;
A
#
# COMPACT_ATOMS: atom_id res chain seq x y z
N MET A 1 15.70 -31.04 18.00
CA MET A 1 15.80 -29.75 17.27
C MET A 1 15.40 -29.99 15.82
N LYS A 2 14.37 -29.29 15.30
CA LYS A 2 14.03 -29.39 13.87
C LYS A 2 15.11 -28.62 13.09
N ASN A 3 15.84 -29.32 12.22
CA ASN A 3 16.85 -28.75 11.33
C ASN A 3 16.19 -27.67 10.45
N ARG A 4 16.34 -26.39 10.84
CA ARG A 4 15.85 -25.26 10.08
C ARG A 4 16.94 -24.92 9.07
N ALA A 5 16.66 -25.14 7.78
CA ALA A 5 17.61 -24.82 6.73
C ALA A 5 18.08 -23.36 6.86
N LEU A 6 19.41 -23.16 6.88
CA LEU A 6 20.08 -21.85 6.93
C LEU A 6 19.68 -20.95 5.74
N TRP A 7 19.17 -21.54 4.67
CA TRP A 7 18.72 -20.90 3.43
C TRP A 7 17.19 -20.75 3.33
N ASN A 8 16.46 -20.76 4.45
CA ASN A 8 15.03 -20.45 4.39
C ASN A 8 14.80 -19.00 4.00
N TYR A 9 13.95 -18.76 3.00
CA TYR A 9 13.54 -17.41 2.65
C TYR A 9 12.80 -16.76 3.82
N ASN A 10 13.13 -15.51 4.11
CA ASN A 10 12.36 -14.74 5.08
C ASN A 10 11.05 -14.30 4.41
N ARG A 11 9.93 -14.88 4.86
CA ARG A 11 8.58 -14.57 4.37
C ARG A 11 8.30 -13.07 4.37
N TYR A 12 8.69 -12.35 5.43
CA TYR A 12 8.51 -10.91 5.51
C TYR A 12 9.23 -10.20 4.36
N ASN A 13 10.50 -10.55 4.11
CA ASN A 13 11.29 -9.94 3.04
C ASN A 13 10.71 -10.23 1.66
N VAL A 14 10.28 -11.46 1.40
CA VAL A 14 9.66 -11.85 0.11
C VAL A 14 8.36 -11.09 -0.11
N VAL A 15 7.45 -11.11 0.88
CA VAL A 15 6.15 -10.43 0.75
C VAL A 15 6.33 -8.92 0.64
N ARG A 16 7.24 -8.32 1.42
CA ARG A 16 7.57 -6.89 1.34
C ARG A 16 8.15 -6.52 -0.01
N GLY A 17 9.01 -7.37 -0.58
CA GLY A 17 9.60 -7.19 -1.91
C GLY A 17 8.53 -7.16 -3.00
N ILE A 18 7.65 -8.17 -3.05
CA ILE A 18 6.54 -8.22 -4.01
C ILE A 18 5.60 -7.02 -3.82
N TRP A 19 5.28 -6.68 -2.57
CA TRP A 19 4.38 -5.57 -2.27
C TRP A 19 4.92 -4.23 -2.76
N LYS A 20 6.19 -3.92 -2.47
CA LYS A 20 6.82 -2.66 -2.87
C LYS A 20 7.16 -2.62 -4.36
N GLY A 21 7.55 -3.75 -4.95
CA GLY A 21 7.94 -3.83 -6.36
C GLY A 21 6.78 -3.87 -7.35
N VAL A 22 5.66 -4.49 -6.97
CA VAL A 22 4.53 -4.74 -7.89
C VAL A 22 3.26 -4.04 -7.41
N MET A 23 2.84 -4.31 -6.18
CA MET A 23 1.53 -3.86 -5.71
C MET A 23 1.46 -2.35 -5.55
N VAL A 24 2.44 -1.72 -4.88
CA VAL A 24 2.44 -0.26 -4.65
C VAL A 24 2.41 0.53 -5.97
N PRO A 25 3.28 0.26 -6.97
CA PRO A 25 3.19 0.94 -8.27
C PRO A 25 1.84 0.75 -8.96
N GLY A 26 1.30 -0.48 -9.00
CA GLY A 26 0.02 -0.76 -9.63
C GLY A 26 -1.14 -0.01 -8.97
N LEU A 27 -1.15 0.05 -7.63
CA LEU A 27 -2.18 0.76 -6.87
C LEU A 27 -2.05 2.29 -7.02
N THR A 28 -0.82 2.82 -7.06
CA THR A 28 -0.57 4.24 -7.30
C THR A 28 -1.00 4.66 -8.71
N PHE A 29 -0.71 3.84 -9.72
CA PHE A 29 -1.19 4.07 -11.07
C PHE A 29 -2.72 4.02 -11.14
N GLY A 30 -3.32 2.99 -10.53
CA GLY A 30 -4.78 2.87 -10.42
C GLY A 30 -5.42 4.12 -9.80
N ASN A 31 -4.87 4.63 -8.69
CA ASN A 31 -5.36 5.87 -8.05
C ASN A 31 -5.19 7.13 -8.91
N ALA A 32 -4.18 7.19 -9.76
CA ALA A 32 -3.94 8.35 -10.62
C ALA A 32 -4.90 8.41 -11.82
N VAL A 33 -5.38 7.24 -12.26
CA VAL A 33 -6.19 7.11 -13.50
C VAL A 33 -7.65 6.81 -13.20
N LEU A 34 -7.97 6.15 -12.07
CA LEU A 34 -9.30 5.67 -11.72
C LEU A 34 -9.80 6.32 -10.42
N CYS A 35 -11.02 6.87 -10.46
CA CYS A 35 -11.79 7.15 -9.25
C CYS A 35 -12.42 5.85 -8.74
N MET A 36 -11.74 5.16 -7.82
CA MET A 36 -12.28 3.95 -7.21
C MET A 36 -13.46 4.27 -6.30
N ARG A 37 -14.51 3.45 -6.35
CA ARG A 37 -15.63 3.53 -5.41
C ARG A 37 -15.14 3.22 -3.99
N SER A 38 -15.75 3.85 -2.99
CA SER A 38 -15.40 3.68 -1.57
C SER A 38 -15.49 2.22 -1.11
N GLU A 39 -16.46 1.44 -1.64
CA GLU A 39 -16.59 0.02 -1.29
C GLU A 39 -15.41 -0.82 -1.80
N VAL A 40 -14.86 -0.47 -2.97
CA VAL A 40 -13.69 -1.15 -3.54
C VAL A 40 -12.45 -0.82 -2.71
N GLN A 41 -12.28 0.44 -2.33
CA GLN A 41 -11.17 0.87 -1.46
C GLN A 41 -11.22 0.18 -0.10
N ALA A 42 -12.40 0.11 0.53
CA ALA A 42 -12.57 -0.58 1.81
C ALA A 42 -12.18 -2.08 1.71
N ARG A 43 -12.57 -2.74 0.62
CA ARG A 43 -12.18 -4.15 0.37
C ARG A 43 -10.68 -4.30 0.17
N LEU A 44 -10.05 -3.40 -0.58
CA LEU A 44 -8.60 -3.40 -0.79
C LEU A 44 -7.84 -3.18 0.52
N GLU A 45 -8.34 -2.33 1.40
CA GLU A 45 -7.76 -2.08 2.72
C GLU A 45 -7.81 -3.33 3.61
N ILE A 46 -8.92 -4.09 3.58
CA ILE A 46 -9.05 -5.37 4.29
C ILE A 46 -8.00 -6.37 3.75
N ARG A 47 -7.90 -6.51 2.42
CA ARG A 47 -6.91 -7.42 1.80
C ARG A 47 -5.47 -7.02 2.10
N GLN A 48 -5.17 -5.72 2.10
CA GLN A 48 -3.85 -5.22 2.48
C GLN A 48 -3.50 -5.68 3.90
N ARG A 49 -4.41 -5.54 4.86
CA ARG A 49 -4.18 -5.96 6.26
C ARG A 49 -4.01 -7.47 6.40
N GLU A 50 -4.75 -8.27 5.65
CA GLU A 50 -4.57 -9.73 5.62
C GLU A 50 -3.15 -10.11 5.16
N ILE A 51 -2.66 -9.47 4.09
CA ILE A 51 -1.30 -9.67 3.59
C ILE A 51 -0.26 -9.20 4.62
N CYS A 52 -0.49 -8.05 5.28
CA CYS A 52 0.40 -7.58 6.35
C CYS A 52 0.53 -8.61 7.47
N ARG A 53 -0.60 -9.16 7.96
CA ARG A 53 -0.57 -10.17 9.02
C ARG A 53 0.15 -11.43 8.57
N LEU A 54 -0.08 -11.87 7.33
CA LEU A 54 0.63 -13.01 6.75
C LEU A 54 2.14 -12.78 6.67
N ALA A 55 2.56 -11.57 6.29
CA ALA A 55 3.97 -11.17 6.18
C ALA A 55 4.66 -11.16 7.56
N LEU A 56 3.99 -10.61 8.57
CA LEU A 56 4.48 -10.51 9.95
C LEU A 56 4.37 -11.85 10.71
N GLY A 57 3.59 -12.81 10.21
CA GLY A 57 3.22 -13.99 10.99
C GLY A 57 2.33 -13.65 12.20
N ALA A 58 1.58 -12.55 12.12
CA ALA A 58 0.73 -12.07 13.18
C ALA A 58 -0.59 -12.85 13.27
N HIS A 59 -1.18 -12.89 14.46
CA HIS A 59 -2.49 -13.52 14.68
C HIS A 59 -3.61 -12.72 13.98
N GLY A 60 -4.72 -13.39 13.61
CA GLY A 60 -5.86 -12.73 12.96
C GLY A 60 -6.43 -11.56 13.78
N ASN A 61 -6.39 -11.68 15.10
CA ASN A 61 -6.88 -10.67 16.04
C ASN A 61 -5.87 -9.55 16.35
N THR A 62 -4.69 -9.53 15.71
CA THR A 62 -3.73 -8.46 15.94
C THR A 62 -4.32 -7.11 15.53
N PRO A 63 -4.22 -6.07 16.39
CA PRO A 63 -4.77 -4.74 16.11
C PRO A 63 -4.29 -4.16 14.78
N ASN A 64 -5.22 -3.61 14.00
CA ASN A 64 -4.93 -3.07 12.66
C ASN A 64 -3.82 -2.00 12.68
N GLN A 65 -3.82 -1.13 13.70
CA GLN A 65 -2.84 -0.05 13.83
C GLN A 65 -1.42 -0.58 14.07
N GLY A 66 -1.27 -1.62 14.90
CA GLY A 66 0.04 -2.27 15.11
C GLY A 66 0.54 -2.93 13.83
N VAL A 67 -0.33 -3.70 13.16
CA VAL A 67 -0.01 -4.32 11.86
C VAL A 67 0.41 -3.28 10.82
N GLN A 68 -0.28 -2.15 10.78
CA GLN A 68 0.02 -1.08 9.82
C GLN A 68 1.33 -0.35 10.15
N GLY A 69 1.58 -0.08 11.43
CA GLY A 69 2.80 0.53 11.95
C GLY A 69 4.03 -0.34 11.70
N ASP A 70 3.96 -1.63 12.07
CA ASP A 70 5.06 -2.60 11.91
C ASP A 70 5.42 -2.83 10.43
N MET A 71 4.42 -2.78 9.54
CA MET A 71 4.65 -2.85 8.10
C MET A 71 5.18 -1.54 7.50
N GLY A 72 4.93 -0.41 8.15
CA GLY A 72 5.21 0.93 7.60
C GLY A 72 4.43 1.20 6.32
N TRP A 73 3.18 0.75 6.24
CA TRP A 73 2.35 0.88 5.04
C TRP A 73 1.31 2.00 5.20
N THR A 74 1.15 2.80 4.16
CA THR A 74 0.08 3.80 4.08
C THR A 74 -1.26 3.13 3.77
N SER A 75 -2.35 3.70 4.30
CA SER A 75 -3.72 3.32 3.92
C SER A 75 -3.98 3.67 2.46
N PHE A 76 -4.97 3.02 1.85
CA PHE A 76 -5.44 3.36 0.51
C PHE A 76 -5.93 4.80 0.43
N ASP A 77 -6.71 5.24 1.43
CA ASP A 77 -7.18 6.61 1.53
C ASP A 77 -6.00 7.61 1.58
N GLY A 78 -4.98 7.33 2.39
CA GLY A 78 -3.78 8.15 2.43
C GLY A 78 -3.04 8.22 1.09
N ARG A 79 -3.04 7.13 0.31
CA ARG A 79 -2.47 7.11 -1.05
C ARG A 79 -3.33 7.88 -2.05
N GLU A 80 -4.64 7.78 -1.94
CA GLU A 80 -5.58 8.52 -2.81
C GLU A 80 -5.47 10.03 -2.55
N ALA A 81 -5.55 10.45 -1.29
CA ALA A 81 -5.38 11.85 -0.90
C ALA A 81 -4.05 12.42 -1.43
N SER A 82 -2.95 11.68 -1.24
CA SER A 82 -1.64 12.07 -1.77
C SER A 82 -1.62 12.20 -3.29
N SER A 83 -2.38 11.35 -4.01
CA SER A 83 -2.45 11.38 -5.47
C SER A 83 -3.25 12.58 -5.96
N LYS A 84 -4.38 12.90 -5.29
CA LYS A 84 -5.20 14.08 -5.59
C LYS A 84 -4.45 15.38 -5.34
N ILE A 85 -3.73 15.49 -4.22
CA ILE A 85 -2.88 16.66 -3.92
C ILE A 85 -1.82 16.87 -5.00
N LYS A 86 -1.15 15.80 -5.44
CA LYS A 86 -0.15 15.87 -6.52
C LYS A 86 -0.77 16.29 -7.85
N PHE A 87 -1.96 15.79 -8.15
CA PHE A 87 -2.69 16.16 -9.36
C PHE A 87 -3.11 17.64 -9.34
N GLU A 88 -3.64 18.12 -8.21
CA GLU A 88 -4.00 19.53 -8.04
C GLU A 88 -2.77 20.44 -8.20
N LYS A 89 -1.64 20.08 -7.57
CA LYS A 89 -0.37 20.81 -7.74
C LYS A 89 0.03 20.90 -9.21
N ARG A 90 -0.06 19.79 -9.95
CA ARG A 90 0.24 19.77 -11.39
C ARG A 90 -0.69 20.67 -12.19
N LEU A 91 -1.99 20.72 -11.86
CA LEU A 91 -2.93 21.62 -12.52
C LEU A 91 -2.56 23.08 -12.29
N ARG A 92 -2.16 23.46 -11.06
CA ARG A 92 -1.70 24.82 -10.75
C ARG A 92 -0.46 25.21 -11.55
N GLU A 93 0.56 24.35 -11.59
CA GLU A 93 1.79 24.57 -12.36
C GLU A 93 1.51 24.66 -13.87
N MET A 94 0.58 23.87 -14.40
CA MET A 94 0.17 23.98 -15.80
C MET A 94 -0.60 25.27 -16.07
N GLY A 95 -1.48 25.69 -15.15
CA GLY A 95 -2.20 26.97 -15.24
C GLY A 95 -1.27 28.18 -15.22
N GLU A 96 -0.18 28.13 -14.45
CA GLU A 96 0.87 29.15 -14.46
C GLU A 96 1.68 29.15 -15.78
N SER A 97 1.83 27.99 -16.43
CA SER A 97 2.55 27.84 -17.71
C SER A 97 1.75 28.28 -18.95
N VAL A 98 0.42 28.28 -18.85
CA VAL A 98 -0.51 28.70 -19.91
C VAL A 98 -1.11 30.03 -19.48
N GLY A 99 -0.30 31.09 -19.56
CA GLY A 99 -0.65 32.42 -19.07
C GLY A 99 -2.05 32.90 -19.48
N LEU A 100 -2.92 33.00 -18.47
CA LEU A 100 -3.89 34.08 -18.34
C LEU A 100 -3.30 35.10 -17.35
#